data_AF-A7RSP7-F1
#
_entry.id   AF-A7RSP7-F1
#
_cell.length_a   1.000
_cell.length_b   1.000
_cell.length_c   1.000
_cell.angle_alpha   90.00
_cell.angle_beta   90.00
_cell.angle_gamma   90.00
#
_symmetry.space_group_name_H-M   'P 1'
#
loop_
_entity.id
_entity.type
_entity.pdbx_description
1 polymer ?
#
loop_
_entity_poly.entity_id
_entity_poly.type
_entity_poly.pdbx_seq_one_letter_code
_entity_poly.pdbx_strand_id
1 'polypeptide(L)'
;MKRLPMRKWLMQKLDNAAYPGLNWIDRRRGLFRVGWKHGSRQTYKEERDACVFRAWAEYTGRYRPGDVRNPRRWKTNFRCAMNALPDIEEVPEKSRKQGNGARKVYMM
;
A
#
# COMPACT_ATOMS: atom_id res chain seq x y z
N MET A 1 -5.40 -18.41 -15.27
CA MET A 1 -4.24 -18.03 -14.42
C MET A 1 -4.70 -17.82 -12.98
N LYS A 2 -3.99 -18.36 -11.98
CA LYS A 2 -4.30 -18.20 -10.56
C LYS A 2 -3.81 -16.85 -10.05
N ARG A 3 -4.64 -16.11 -9.32
CA ARG A 3 -4.27 -14.83 -8.68
C ARG A 3 -3.16 -15.05 -7.64
N LEU A 4 -2.15 -14.18 -7.63
CA LEU A 4 -1.08 -14.21 -6.62
C LEU A 4 -1.63 -13.84 -5.24
N PRO A 5 -1.11 -14.46 -4.16
CA PRO A 5 -1.38 -14.00 -2.81
C PRO A 5 -0.78 -12.59 -2.57
N MET A 6 -1.34 -11.86 -1.60
CA MET A 6 -0.95 -10.48 -1.26
C MET A 6 0.57 -10.31 -1.16
N ARG A 7 1.26 -11.20 -0.45
CA ARG A 7 2.71 -11.16 -0.30
C ARG A 7 3.45 -11.14 -1.64
N LYS A 8 3.16 -12.10 -2.53
CA LYS A 8 3.81 -12.21 -3.84
C LYS A 8 3.45 -11.03 -4.74
N TRP A 9 2.19 -10.59 -4.71
CA TRP A 9 1.77 -9.39 -5.43
C TRP A 9 2.54 -8.16 -4.94
N LEU A 10 2.62 -7.94 -3.63
CA LEU A 10 3.29 -6.80 -3.02
C LEU A 10 4.78 -6.76 -3.39
N MET A 11 5.46 -7.90 -3.30
CA MET A 11 6.87 -8.02 -3.68
C MET A 11 7.12 -7.66 -5.14
N GLN A 12 6.30 -8.15 -6.07
CA GLN A 12 6.39 -7.75 -7.48
C GLN A 12 6.18 -6.25 -7.69
N LYS A 13 5.24 -5.64 -6.97
CA LYS A 13 4.97 -4.19 -7.10
C LYS A 13 6.08 -3.34 -6.49
N LEU A 14 6.73 -3.82 -5.43
CA LEU A 14 7.92 -3.19 -4.85
C LEU A 14 9.13 -3.29 -5.79
N ASP A 15 9.40 -4.47 -6.34
CA ASP A 15 10.51 -4.71 -7.26
C ASP A 15 10.39 -3.87 -8.54
N ASN A 16 9.18 -3.69 -9.05
CA ASN A 16 8.92 -2.89 -10.24
C ASN A 16 8.81 -1.38 -9.96
N ALA A 17 8.96 -0.94 -8.70
CA ALA A 17 8.72 0.46 -8.30
C ALA A 17 7.39 1.03 -8.84
N ALA A 18 6.34 0.20 -8.86
CA ALA A 18 5.16 0.46 -9.69
C ALA A 18 4.26 1.61 -9.19
N TYR A 19 4.36 1.98 -7.92
CA TYR A 19 3.45 2.95 -7.30
C TYR A 19 4.19 3.99 -6.45
N PRO A 20 3.88 5.29 -6.61
CA PRO A 20 4.34 6.33 -5.70
C PRO A 20 4.04 5.98 -4.24
N GLY A 21 5.06 6.08 -3.39
CA GLY A 21 4.93 5.79 -1.97
C GLY A 21 5.05 4.30 -1.58
N LEU A 22 5.01 3.36 -2.53
CA LEU A 22 5.35 1.94 -2.29
C LEU A 22 6.76 1.66 -2.81
N ASN A 23 7.75 1.57 -1.92
CA ASN A 23 9.15 1.42 -2.35
C ASN A 23 9.96 0.62 -1.33
N TRP A 24 10.95 -0.12 -1.81
CA TRP A 24 12.04 -0.62 -0.97
C TRP A 24 12.77 0.55 -0.31
N ILE A 25 13.06 0.40 0.98
CA ILE A 25 14.06 1.20 1.69
C ILE A 25 15.38 0.43 1.65
N ASP A 26 15.33 -0.87 1.97
CA ASP A 26 16.43 -1.80 1.85
C ASP A 26 15.88 -3.16 1.40
N ARG A 27 16.07 -3.48 0.12
CA ARG A 27 15.58 -4.74 -0.47
C ARG A 27 16.28 -5.96 0.12
N ARG A 28 17.56 -5.85 0.51
CA ARG A 28 18.32 -6.99 1.06
C ARG A 28 17.80 -7.37 2.45
N ARG A 29 17.38 -6.37 3.24
CA ARG A 29 16.81 -6.54 4.57
C ARG A 29 15.28 -6.69 4.60
N GLY A 30 14.62 -6.73 3.43
CA GLY A 30 13.16 -6.79 3.36
C GLY A 30 12.44 -5.52 3.85
N LEU A 31 13.13 -4.39 3.99
CA LEU A 31 12.57 -3.16 4.55
C LEU A 31 11.94 -2.31 3.44
N PHE A 32 10.66 -1.96 3.57
CA PHE A 32 9.94 -1.15 2.59
C PHE A 32 9.01 -0.14 3.25
N ARG A 33 8.54 0.83 2.46
CA ARG A 33 7.55 1.83 2.90
C ARG A 33 6.29 1.79 2.06
N VAL A 34 5.20 2.21 2.68
CA VAL A 34 3.91 2.51 2.04
C VAL A 34 3.48 3.93 2.42
N GLY A 35 3.12 4.75 1.43
CA GLY A 35 2.53 6.07 1.66
C GLY A 35 1.24 5.95 2.46
N TRP A 36 1.11 6.74 3.53
CA TRP A 36 -0.02 6.61 4.48
C TRP A 36 -0.72 7.93 4.81
N LYS A 37 -0.64 8.90 3.89
CA LYS A 37 -1.26 10.21 4.04
C LYS A 37 -2.76 10.09 4.38
N HIS A 38 -3.23 10.99 5.25
CA HIS A 38 -4.63 11.05 5.65
C HIS A 38 -5.46 11.74 4.56
N GLY A 39 -6.63 11.16 4.22
CA GLY A 39 -7.46 11.63 3.12
C GLY A 39 -8.03 13.04 3.31
N SER A 40 -8.15 13.51 4.55
CA SER A 40 -8.60 14.88 4.86
C SER A 40 -7.54 15.96 4.69
N ARG A 41 -6.29 15.63 4.33
CA ARG A 41 -5.24 16.63 4.11
C ARG A 41 -5.50 17.34 2.79
N GLN A 42 -5.40 18.67 2.76
CA GLN A 42 -5.54 19.47 1.52
C GLN A 42 -4.56 19.03 0.42
N THR A 43 -3.38 18.53 0.79
CA THR A 43 -2.35 18.02 -0.12
C THR A 43 -2.55 16.56 -0.53
N TYR A 44 -3.67 15.94 -0.16
CA TYR A 44 -4.03 14.58 -0.55
C TYR A 44 -4.50 14.57 -2.01
N LYS A 45 -3.88 13.73 -2.83
CA LYS A 45 -4.28 13.50 -4.21
C LYS A 45 -4.60 12.03 -4.36
N GLU A 46 -5.87 11.67 -4.52
CA GLU A 46 -6.31 10.27 -4.56
C GLU A 46 -5.53 9.42 -5.58
N GLU A 47 -5.34 9.94 -6.78
CA GLU A 47 -4.63 9.25 -7.87
C GLU A 47 -3.17 8.93 -7.53
N ARG A 48 -2.57 9.67 -6.59
CA ARG A 48 -1.20 9.45 -6.12
C ARG A 48 -1.17 8.71 -4.79
N ASP A 49 -1.94 9.17 -3.82
CA ASP A 49 -1.89 8.71 -2.43
C ASP A 49 -2.77 7.47 -2.18
N ALA A 50 -3.67 7.12 -3.10
CA ALA A 50 -4.48 5.90 -3.06
C ALA A 50 -4.14 4.87 -4.14
N CYS A 51 -3.22 5.16 -5.06
CA CYS A 51 -2.96 4.34 -6.25
C CYS A 51 -2.69 2.87 -5.92
N VAL A 52 -1.81 2.59 -4.95
CA VAL A 52 -1.49 1.21 -4.54
C VAL A 52 -2.69 0.48 -3.93
N PHE A 53 -3.53 1.20 -3.16
CA PHE A 53 -4.72 0.64 -2.55
C PHE A 53 -5.78 0.32 -3.61
N ARG A 54 -5.97 1.25 -4.56
CA ARG A 54 -6.84 1.05 -5.72
C ARG A 54 -6.36 -0.13 -6.55
N ALA A 55 -5.08 -0.20 -6.87
CA ALA A 55 -4.51 -1.30 -7.66
C ALA A 55 -4.71 -2.67 -6.98
N TRP A 56 -4.62 -2.74 -5.66
CA TRP A 56 -4.95 -3.96 -4.93
C TRP A 56 -6.45 -4.30 -5.00
N ALA A 57 -7.32 -3.28 -4.93
CA ALA A 57 -8.76 -3.48 -5.08
C ALA A 57 -9.11 -3.99 -6.50
N GLU A 58 -8.52 -3.41 -7.54
CA GLU A 58 -8.66 -3.87 -8.94
C GLU A 58 -8.13 -5.30 -9.10
N TYR A 59 -6.93 -5.57 -8.59
CA TYR A 59 -6.31 -6.89 -8.67
C TYR A 59 -7.13 -7.98 -7.97
N THR A 60 -7.80 -7.64 -6.86
CA THR A 60 -8.65 -8.57 -6.13
C THR A 60 -10.09 -8.62 -6.65
N GLY A 61 -10.43 -7.82 -7.66
CA GLY A 61 -11.78 -7.72 -8.22
C GLY A 61 -12.79 -7.02 -7.31
N ARG A 62 -12.32 -6.34 -6.25
CA ARG A 62 -13.15 -5.57 -5.30
C ARG A 62 -13.49 -4.16 -5.78
N TYR A 63 -12.92 -3.75 -6.92
CA TYR A 63 -13.21 -2.52 -7.62
C TYR A 63 -12.94 -2.76 -9.10
N ARG A 64 -13.80 -2.23 -9.97
CA ARG A 64 -13.65 -2.22 -11.43
C ARG A 64 -13.82 -0.79 -11.95
N PRO A 65 -13.19 -0.43 -13.08
CA PRO A 65 -13.49 0.83 -13.75
C PRO A 65 -15.00 0.96 -14.01
N GLY A 66 -15.61 2.05 -13.55
CA GLY A 66 -17.06 2.26 -13.59
C GLY A 66 -17.75 2.12 -12.22
N ASP A 67 -17.14 1.43 -11.26
CA ASP A 67 -17.64 1.38 -9.89
C ASP A 67 -17.47 2.74 -9.19
N VAL A 68 -18.27 2.98 -8.15
CA VAL A 68 -18.11 4.15 -7.28
C VAL A 68 -16.77 4.06 -6.54
N ARG A 69 -15.94 5.10 -6.70
CA ARG A 69 -14.62 5.20 -6.07
C ARG A 69 -14.78 5.27 -4.54
N ASN A 70 -14.03 4.43 -3.82
CA ASN A 70 -14.02 4.45 -2.35
C ASN A 70 -12.60 4.22 -1.79
N PRO A 71 -11.75 5.26 -1.77
CA PRO A 71 -10.36 5.15 -1.32
C PRO A 71 -10.21 4.67 0.12
N ARG A 72 -11.17 5.05 0.99
CA ARG A 72 -11.19 4.61 2.39
C ARG A 72 -11.36 3.10 2.50
N ARG A 73 -12.25 2.52 1.68
CA ARG A 73 -12.47 1.07 1.61
C ARG A 73 -11.25 0.36 1.03
N TRP A 74 -10.67 0.88 -0.05
CA TRP A 74 -9.45 0.31 -0.63
C TRP A 74 -8.29 0.27 0.37
N LYS A 75 -8.03 1.39 1.06
CA LYS A 75 -6.98 1.49 2.08
C LYS A 75 -7.22 0.52 3.25
N THR A 76 -8.45 0.40 3.71
CA THR A 76 -8.82 -0.54 4.78
C THR A 76 -8.57 -1.99 4.36
N ASN A 77 -9.04 -2.39 3.18
CA ASN A 77 -8.86 -3.75 2.67
C ASN A 77 -7.38 -4.09 2.46
N PHE A 78 -6.60 -3.14 1.95
CA PHE A 78 -5.16 -3.30 1.79
C PHE A 78 -4.46 -3.52 3.13
N ARG A 79 -4.78 -2.70 4.14
CA ARG A 79 -4.24 -2.84 5.50
C ARG A 79 -4.58 -4.22 6.08
N CYS A 80 -5.84 -4.65 5.99
CA CYS A 80 -6.24 -5.97 6.51
C CYS A 80 -5.49 -7.09 5.78
N ALA A 81 -5.30 -6.99 4.46
CA ALA A 81 -4.55 -7.98 3.69
C ALA A 81 -3.06 -8.02 4.08
N MET A 82 -2.43 -6.88 4.40
CA MET A 82 -1.05 -6.88 4.91
C MET A 82 -0.96 -7.44 6.32
N ASN A 83 -1.87 -7.04 7.23
CA ASN A 83 -1.87 -7.52 8.62
C ASN A 83 -2.16 -9.02 8.74
N ALA A 84 -2.73 -9.66 7.71
CA ALA A 84 -2.96 -11.10 7.67
C ALA A 84 -1.72 -11.89 7.23
N LEU A 85 -0.62 -11.23 6.83
CA LEU A 85 0.63 -11.88 6.46
C LEU A 85 1.48 -12.07 7.72
N PRO A 86 1.84 -13.31 8.09
CA PRO A 86 2.56 -13.58 9.35
C PRO A 86 4.02 -13.10 9.31
N ASP A 87 4.55 -12.85 8.12
CA ASP A 87 5.93 -12.45 7.90
C ASP A 87 6.07 -10.97 7.53
N ILE A 88 5.01 -10.17 7.63
CA ILE A 88 5.08 -8.72 7.44
C ILE A 88 4.72 -7.99 8.72
N GLU A 89 5.69 -7.25 9.26
CA GLU A 89 5.54 -6.48 10.49
C GLU A 89 5.75 -4.99 10.25
N GLU A 90 4.93 -4.15 10.88
CA GLU A 90 5.15 -2.70 10.88
C GLU A 90 6.35 -2.36 11.76
N VAL A 91 7.17 -1.41 11.32
CA VAL A 91 8.36 -0.89 12.00
C VAL A 91 8.06 0.56 12.43
N PRO A 92 7.43 0.78 13.60
CA PRO A 92 6.82 2.07 13.95
C PRO A 92 7.84 3.18 14.15
N GLU A 93 9.04 2.84 14.64
CA GLU A 93 10.14 3.76 14.90
C GLU A 93 10.74 4.34 13.61
N LYS A 94 10.57 3.65 12.48
CA LYS A 94 10.95 4.17 11.14
C LYS A 94 9.79 4.84 10.39
N SER A 95 8.58 4.73 10.94
CA SER A 95 7.35 5.26 10.34
C SER A 95 7.14 6.74 10.65
N ARG A 96 6.47 7.46 9.75
CA ARG A 96 6.10 8.87 9.95
C ARG A 96 4.58 8.99 9.93
N LYS A 97 3.98 9.28 11.08
CA LYS A 97 2.51 9.28 11.25
C LYS A 97 1.82 10.52 10.65
N GLN A 98 2.52 11.65 10.51
CA GLN A 98 1.90 12.94 10.15
C GLN A 98 2.67 13.72 9.08
N GLY A 99 1.99 14.71 8.51
CA GLY A 99 2.53 15.63 7.50
C GLY A 99 2.46 15.09 6.07
N ASN A 100 2.95 15.90 5.12
CA ASN A 100 2.90 15.57 3.68
C ASN A 100 3.67 14.29 3.31
N GLY A 101 4.67 13.92 4.12
CA GLY A 101 5.47 12.71 3.96
C GLY A 101 5.03 11.53 4.83
N ALA A 102 3.77 11.50 5.29
CA ALA A 102 3.26 10.42 6.13
C ALA A 102 3.41 9.05 5.43
N ARG A 103 4.06 8.11 6.10
CA ARG A 103 4.40 6.79 5.60
C ARG A 103 4.44 5.78 6.73
N LYS A 104 4.12 4.53 6.41
CA LYS A 104 4.40 3.37 7.26
C LYS A 104 5.58 2.60 6.70
N VAL A 105 6.43 2.10 7.58
CA VAL A 105 7.56 1.25 7.23
C VAL A 105 7.26 -0.16 7.72
N TYR A 106 7.60 -1.14 6.90
CA TYR A 106 7.36 -2.55 7.15
C TYR A 106 8.62 -3.35 6.84
N MET A 107 8.75 -4.50 7.49
CA MET A 107 9.77 -5.51 7.23
C MET A 107 9.08 -6.80 6.78
N MET A 108 9.63 -7.49 5.79
CA MET A 108 9.12 -8.76 5.22
C MET A 108 10.16 -9.86 5.10
#